data_AF-A0A9D8I918-F1
#
_entry.id   AF-A0A9D8I918-F1
#
_cell.length_a   1.000
_cell.length_b   1.000
_cell.length_c   1.000
_cell.angle_alpha   90.00
_cell.angle_beta   90.00
_cell.angle_gamma   90.00
#
_symmetry.space_group_name_H-M   'P 1'
#
loop_
_entity.id
_entity.type
_entity.pdbx_description
1 polymer ?
#
loop_
_entity_poly.entity_id
_entity_poly.type
_entity_poly.pdbx_seq_one_letter_code
_entity_poly.pdbx_strand_id
1 'polypeptide(L)'
;MSHRDGQLCVAGLRGWQSNAGQETGFDRVRFTGKPVVSVSGLKVARNGVTLTFTPPLDTSIAEDTGNWSGSPWNYKRTGHYGSPKVSVSDPARNGTDPLDITAAMLSADGRTVTLSIADVKPVMQQLLAFKLKTADGAAVNQQVLHTINALP
;
A
#
# COMPACT_ATOMS: atom_id res chain seq x y z
N MET A 1 -2.35 8.54 -25.21
CA MET A 1 -3.81 8.39 -25.40
C MET A 1 -4.14 8.71 -26.85
N SER A 2 -5.05 7.97 -27.47
CA SER A 2 -5.45 8.21 -28.86
C SER A 2 -6.15 9.57 -28.98
N HIS A 3 -5.71 10.41 -29.92
CA HIS A 3 -6.27 11.74 -30.12
C HIS A 3 -7.69 11.74 -30.70
N ARG A 4 -8.15 10.62 -31.29
CA ARG A 4 -9.49 10.51 -31.87
C ARG A 4 -10.58 10.16 -30.87
N ASP A 5 -10.26 9.33 -29.87
CA ASP A 5 -11.25 8.75 -28.96
C ASP A 5 -10.82 8.75 -27.49
N GLY A 6 -9.67 9.33 -27.17
CA GLY A 6 -9.17 9.48 -25.80
C GLY A 6 -8.73 8.17 -25.14
N GLN A 7 -8.75 7.04 -25.84
CA GLN A 7 -8.47 5.74 -25.23
C GLN A 7 -6.98 5.56 -24.90
N LEU A 8 -6.71 4.85 -23.81
CA LEU A 8 -5.37 4.42 -23.43
C LEU A 8 -5.07 3.07 -24.07
N CYS A 9 -4.13 3.08 -25.02
CA CYS A 9 -3.51 1.86 -25.54
C CYS A 9 -2.09 1.73 -24.98
N VAL A 10 -1.72 0.53 -24.58
CA VAL A 10 -0.43 0.21 -23.96
C VAL A 10 0.23 -0.91 -24.76
N ALA A 11 1.50 -0.72 -25.12
CA ALA A 11 2.32 -1.77 -25.71
C ALA A 11 3.35 -2.23 -24.67
N GLY A 12 3.64 -3.51 -24.63
CA GLY A 12 4.60 -4.07 -23.69
C GLY A 12 5.28 -5.31 -24.21
N LEU A 13 6.38 -5.67 -23.56
CA LEU A 13 7.12 -6.90 -23.77
C LEU A 13 7.38 -7.59 -22.43
N ARG A 14 7.55 -8.90 -22.47
CA ARG A 14 7.87 -9.68 -21.29
C ARG A 14 9.31 -9.41 -20.87
N GLY A 15 9.46 -8.71 -19.74
CA GLY A 15 10.75 -8.41 -19.13
C GLY A 15 11.15 -9.40 -18.03
N TRP A 16 12.34 -9.16 -17.47
CA TRP A 16 12.84 -9.88 -16.29
C TRP A 16 11.84 -9.83 -15.13
N GLN A 17 11.63 -10.98 -14.46
CA GLN A 17 10.65 -11.19 -13.38
C GLN A 17 9.16 -11.01 -13.77
N SER A 18 8.83 -10.95 -15.06
CA SER A 18 7.45 -10.92 -15.52
C SER A 18 6.84 -12.33 -15.60
N ASN A 19 5.63 -12.48 -15.06
CA ASN A 19 4.78 -13.66 -15.23
C ASN A 19 3.79 -13.51 -16.40
N ALA A 20 4.03 -12.58 -17.34
CA ALA A 20 3.19 -12.39 -18.50
C ALA A 20 3.11 -13.68 -19.36
N GLY A 21 1.90 -14.01 -19.81
CA GLY A 21 1.65 -15.21 -20.63
C GLY A 21 2.09 -15.09 -22.09
N GLN A 22 2.43 -13.87 -22.56
CA GLN A 22 2.89 -13.60 -23.93
C GLN A 22 4.15 -12.74 -23.90
N GLU A 23 5.02 -12.91 -24.90
CA GLU A 23 6.28 -12.17 -25.03
C GLU A 23 6.09 -10.70 -25.39
N THR A 24 5.00 -10.37 -26.08
CA THR A 24 4.61 -9.00 -26.43
C THR A 24 3.10 -8.85 -26.30
N GLY A 25 2.64 -7.64 -25.99
CA GLY A 25 1.21 -7.32 -25.91
C GLY A 25 0.92 -5.92 -26.43
N PHE A 26 -0.25 -5.76 -27.03
CA PHE A 26 -0.84 -4.46 -27.34
C PHE A 26 -2.28 -4.44 -26.84
N ASP A 27 -2.47 -3.76 -25.71
CA ASP A 27 -3.71 -3.78 -24.95
C ASP A 27 -4.40 -2.43 -24.96
N ARG A 28 -5.72 -2.46 -24.95
CA ARG A 28 -6.56 -1.27 -24.80
C ARG A 28 -7.21 -1.27 -23.43
N VAL A 29 -6.84 -0.31 -22.60
CA VAL A 29 -7.37 -0.15 -21.25
C VAL A 29 -8.67 0.65 -21.30
N ARG A 30 -9.74 0.09 -20.73
CA ARG A 30 -11.07 0.73 -20.67
C ARG A 30 -11.56 0.76 -19.24
N PHE A 31 -11.94 1.94 -18.76
CA PHE A 31 -12.65 2.05 -17.49
C PHE A 31 -14.05 1.43 -17.65
N THR A 32 -14.43 0.58 -16.70
CA THR A 32 -15.67 -0.20 -16.76
C THR A 32 -16.90 0.56 -16.23
N GLY A 33 -16.70 1.77 -15.69
CA GLY A 33 -17.75 2.52 -14.99
C GLY A 33 -18.04 2.03 -13.58
N LYS A 34 -17.45 0.89 -13.15
CA LYS A 34 -17.65 0.35 -11.81
C LYS A 34 -16.83 1.14 -10.78
N PRO A 35 -17.29 1.26 -9.53
CA PRO A 35 -16.51 1.85 -8.45
C PRO A 35 -15.16 1.16 -8.30
N VAL A 36 -14.11 1.96 -8.11
CA VAL A 36 -12.79 1.45 -7.74
C VAL A 36 -12.76 1.35 -6.23
N VAL A 37 -12.42 0.17 -5.69
CA VAL A 37 -12.25 -0.07 -4.27
C VAL A 37 -10.76 -0.10 -3.97
N SER A 38 -10.20 1.00 -3.49
CA SER A 38 -8.77 1.11 -3.17
C SER A 38 -8.46 2.28 -2.24
N VAL A 39 -7.18 2.43 -1.91
CA VAL A 39 -6.63 3.59 -1.20
C VAL A 39 -6.44 4.74 -2.19
N SER A 40 -7.02 5.90 -1.89
CA SER A 40 -6.89 7.14 -2.66
C SER A 40 -5.91 8.15 -2.03
N GLY A 41 -5.52 7.96 -0.77
CA GLY A 41 -4.59 8.86 -0.09
C GLY A 41 -3.84 8.20 1.05
N LEU A 42 -2.62 8.67 1.30
CA LEU A 42 -1.78 8.28 2.43
C LEU A 42 -1.13 9.52 3.02
N LYS A 43 -1.15 9.64 4.35
CA LYS A 43 -0.42 10.66 5.11
C LYS A 43 0.31 10.03 6.29
N VAL A 44 1.50 10.54 6.60
CA VAL A 44 2.29 10.11 7.75
C VAL A 44 2.28 11.23 8.80
N ALA A 45 2.12 10.84 10.06
CA ALA A 45 2.24 11.69 11.22
C ALA A 45 3.22 11.06 12.23
N ARG A 46 3.65 11.82 13.23
CA ARG A 46 4.61 11.33 14.25
C ARG A 46 4.08 10.15 15.07
N ASN A 47 2.76 10.01 15.15
CA ASN A 47 2.08 8.98 15.92
C ASN A 47 1.39 7.92 15.04
N GLY A 48 1.54 7.96 13.71
CA GLY A 48 0.76 7.06 12.87
C GLY A 48 0.78 7.31 11.37
N VAL A 49 -0.08 6.56 10.70
CA VAL A 49 -0.35 6.67 9.26
C VAL A 49 -1.86 6.75 9.04
N THR A 50 -2.27 7.67 8.19
CA THR A 50 -3.67 7.83 7.77
C THR A 50 -3.84 7.35 6.34
N LEU A 51 -4.82 6.49 6.10
CA LEU A 51 -5.20 5.99 4.78
C LEU A 51 -6.61 6.45 4.44
N THR A 52 -6.79 7.03 3.25
CA THR A 52 -8.10 7.39 2.70
C THR A 52 -8.49 6.37 1.64
N PHE A 53 -9.72 5.90 1.69
CA PHE A 53 -10.30 4.90 0.80
C PHE A 53 -11.33 5.54 -0.12
N THR A 54 -11.51 4.97 -1.30
CA THR A 54 -12.51 5.44 -2.27
C THR A 54 -13.95 5.19 -1.81
N PRO A 55 -14.35 3.99 -1.34
CA PRO A 55 -15.65 3.76 -0.71
C PRO A 55 -15.59 3.92 0.82
N PRO A 56 -16.75 4.12 1.49
CA PRO A 56 -16.83 3.95 2.93
C PRO A 56 -16.58 2.50 3.35
N LEU A 57 -15.97 2.30 4.51
CA LEU A 57 -15.63 1.02 5.11
C LEU A 57 -16.64 0.59 6.17
N ASP A 58 -16.68 -0.71 6.44
CA ASP A 58 -17.33 -1.24 7.63
C ASP A 58 -16.55 -0.81 8.88
N THR A 59 -17.21 -0.10 9.79
CA THR A 59 -16.59 0.45 11.00
C THR A 59 -15.99 -0.63 11.90
N SER A 60 -16.72 -1.72 12.14
CA SER A 60 -16.28 -2.76 13.08
C SER A 60 -15.03 -3.48 12.58
N ILE A 61 -14.93 -3.68 11.26
CA ILE A 61 -13.77 -4.31 10.62
C ILE A 61 -12.60 -3.33 10.51
N ALA A 62 -12.88 -2.06 10.18
CA ALA A 62 -11.85 -1.05 10.01
C ALA A 62 -11.15 -0.64 11.33
N GLU A 63 -11.88 -0.64 12.45
CA GLU A 63 -11.35 -0.26 13.77
C GLU A 63 -10.72 -1.42 14.55
N ASP A 64 -10.89 -2.65 14.08
CA ASP A 64 -10.21 -3.82 14.62
C ASP A 64 -8.75 -3.87 14.14
N THR A 65 -7.80 -3.64 15.06
CA THR A 65 -6.35 -3.68 14.78
C THR A 65 -5.86 -5.02 14.27
N GLY A 66 -6.57 -6.12 14.55
CA GLY A 66 -6.27 -7.46 14.02
C GLY A 66 -6.41 -7.58 12.51
N ASN A 67 -7.14 -6.65 11.86
CA ASN A 67 -7.28 -6.58 10.40
C ASN A 67 -6.16 -5.79 9.73
N TRP A 68 -5.22 -5.25 10.50
CA TRP A 68 -4.10 -4.46 10.04
C TRP A 68 -2.77 -5.13 10.39
N SER A 69 -1.81 -5.00 9.47
CA SER A 69 -0.45 -5.47 9.70
C SER A 69 0.51 -4.57 8.94
N GLY A 70 1.75 -4.52 9.39
CA GLY A 70 2.77 -3.75 8.69
C GLY A 70 4.17 -4.25 8.95
N SER A 71 5.07 -3.86 8.07
CA SER A 71 6.49 -4.15 8.22
C SER A 71 7.32 -3.04 7.59
N PRO A 72 8.15 -2.34 8.37
CA PRO A 72 9.16 -1.45 7.82
C PRO A 72 10.49 -2.16 7.60
N TRP A 73 11.28 -1.65 6.66
CA TRP A 73 12.66 -2.07 6.43
C TRP A 73 13.47 -0.99 5.73
N ASN A 74 14.79 -1.14 5.84
CA ASN A 74 15.75 -0.40 5.04
C ASN A 74 16.44 -1.33 4.04
N TYR A 75 17.12 -0.75 3.07
CA TYR A 75 17.97 -1.50 2.15
C TYR A 75 19.43 -1.26 2.49
N LYS A 76 20.20 -2.35 2.58
CA LYS A 76 21.66 -2.25 2.59
C LYS A 76 22.13 -2.14 1.14
N ARG A 77 22.54 -0.93 0.75
CA ARG A 77 23.12 -0.71 -0.59
C ARG A 77 24.46 -1.44 -0.69
N THR A 78 24.58 -2.26 -1.72
CA THR A 78 25.80 -3.00 -2.05
C THR A 78 26.01 -2.98 -3.56
N GLY A 79 27.21 -3.32 -4.03
CA GLY A 79 27.45 -3.54 -5.47
C GLY A 79 26.74 -4.79 -6.01
N HIS A 80 26.23 -5.67 -5.14
CA HIS A 80 25.49 -6.86 -5.55
C HIS A 80 24.05 -6.51 -5.94
N TYR A 81 23.57 -7.19 -6.98
CA TYR A 81 22.19 -7.05 -7.44
C TYR A 81 21.19 -7.38 -6.32
N GLY A 82 20.12 -6.59 -6.23
CA GLY A 82 18.96 -6.87 -5.39
C GLY A 82 18.95 -6.28 -3.99
N SER A 83 20.04 -5.65 -3.50
CA SER A 83 20.19 -4.96 -2.20
C SER A 83 19.33 -5.52 -1.05
N PRO A 84 19.90 -6.27 -0.08
CA PRO A 84 19.09 -6.97 0.91
C PRO A 84 18.26 -6.01 1.76
N LYS A 85 17.03 -6.46 2.10
CA LYS A 85 16.19 -5.84 3.12
C LYS A 85 16.82 -6.10 4.49
N VAL A 86 16.96 -5.06 5.29
CA VAL A 86 17.47 -5.12 6.66
C VAL A 86 16.48 -4.48 7.63
N SER A 87 16.49 -4.98 8.86
CA SER A 87 15.70 -4.43 9.96
C SER A 87 16.05 -2.96 10.19
N VAL A 88 15.03 -2.19 10.60
CA VAL A 88 15.17 -0.78 10.97
C VAL A 88 15.72 -0.66 12.39
N SER A 89 15.30 -1.56 13.29
CA SER A 89 15.78 -1.59 14.68
C SER A 89 17.18 -2.21 14.84
N ASP A 90 17.52 -3.19 13.99
CA ASP A 90 18.84 -3.83 13.94
C ASP A 90 19.36 -3.91 12.49
N PRO A 91 20.11 -2.90 12.01
CA PRO A 91 20.61 -2.87 10.63
C PRO A 91 21.57 -4.02 10.23
N ALA A 92 22.08 -4.79 11.20
CA ALA A 92 22.89 -5.98 10.92
C ALA A 92 22.02 -7.20 10.59
N ARG A 93 20.74 -7.20 10.97
CA ARG A 93 19.79 -8.29 10.75
C ARG A 93 19.07 -8.15 9.42
N ASN A 94 19.15 -9.19 8.59
CA ASN A 94 18.35 -9.29 7.37
C ASN A 94 16.86 -9.45 7.71
N GLY A 95 16.00 -8.86 6.87
CA GLY A 95 14.55 -8.96 6.97
C GLY A 95 13.88 -7.63 7.26
N THR A 96 12.71 -7.70 7.89
CA THR A 96 11.88 -6.55 8.26
C THR A 96 11.61 -6.57 9.76
N ASP A 97 11.08 -5.48 10.29
CA ASP A 97 10.51 -5.43 11.64
C ASP A 97 8.99 -5.61 11.61
N PRO A 98 8.35 -6.04 12.70
CA PRO A 98 6.92 -5.86 12.87
C PRO A 98 6.59 -4.37 13.09
N LEU A 99 5.46 -3.92 12.58
CA LEU A 99 4.91 -2.60 12.91
C LEU A 99 3.92 -2.75 14.08
N ASP A 100 4.13 -1.99 15.15
CA ASP A 100 3.26 -2.02 16.33
C ASP A 100 2.07 -1.06 16.12
N ILE A 101 0.95 -1.61 15.65
CA ILE A 101 -0.30 -0.87 15.41
C ILE A 101 -1.16 -0.99 16.66
N THR A 102 -1.31 0.12 17.39
CA THR A 102 -1.95 0.13 18.71
C THR A 102 -3.41 0.53 18.68
N ALA A 103 -3.85 1.23 17.63
CA ALA A 103 -5.25 1.61 17.42
C ALA A 103 -5.55 1.87 15.94
N ALA A 104 -6.80 1.69 15.55
CA ALA A 104 -7.35 2.11 14.26
C ALA A 104 -8.65 2.88 14.52
N MET A 105 -8.77 4.07 13.94
CA MET A 105 -9.96 4.92 14.11
C MET A 105 -10.50 5.31 12.73
N LEU A 106 -11.79 5.03 12.49
CA LEU A 106 -12.46 5.40 11.26
C LEU A 106 -13.07 6.80 11.39
N SER A 107 -12.90 7.62 10.35
CA SER A 107 -13.54 8.93 10.26
C SER A 107 -15.06 8.81 10.15
N ALA A 108 -15.77 9.87 10.53
CA ALA A 108 -17.23 9.92 10.49
C ALA A 108 -17.83 9.71 9.07
N ASP A 109 -17.08 10.04 8.01
CA ASP A 109 -17.50 9.80 6.63
C ASP A 109 -17.25 8.35 6.14
N GLY A 110 -16.70 7.51 7.01
CA GLY A 110 -16.39 6.11 6.77
C GLY A 110 -15.21 5.86 5.82
N ARG A 111 -14.48 6.89 5.38
CA ARG A 111 -13.48 6.74 4.30
C ARG A 111 -12.04 6.84 4.73
N THR A 112 -11.75 7.33 5.93
CA THR A 112 -10.38 7.58 6.36
C THR A 112 -10.09 6.83 7.64
N VAL A 113 -9.09 5.96 7.62
CA VAL A 113 -8.61 5.26 8.81
C VAL A 113 -7.32 5.90 9.27
N THR A 114 -7.26 6.28 10.54
CA THR A 114 -6.01 6.69 11.20
C THR A 114 -5.50 5.54 12.05
N LEU A 115 -4.34 5.01 11.67
CA LEU A 115 -3.63 3.98 12.42
C LEU A 115 -2.66 4.64 13.38
N SER A 116 -2.80 4.38 14.67
CA SER A 116 -1.80 4.72 15.67
C SER A 116 -0.71 3.67 15.64
N ILE A 117 0.53 4.11 15.43
CA ILE A 117 1.70 3.24 15.31
C ILE A 117 2.75 3.70 16.31
N ALA A 118 3.28 2.77 17.10
CA ALA A 118 4.38 3.09 18.01
C ALA A 118 5.69 3.27 17.23
N ASP A 119 6.51 4.24 17.67
CA ASP A 119 7.86 4.47 17.14
C ASP A 119 7.93 4.68 15.61
N VAL A 120 7.03 5.52 15.07
CA VAL A 120 7.10 5.93 13.65
C VAL A 120 8.39 6.71 13.42
N LYS A 121 9.18 6.24 12.45
CA LYS A 121 10.47 6.83 12.09
C LYS A 121 10.70 6.79 10.58
N PRO A 122 11.65 7.58 10.06
CA PRO A 122 12.04 7.48 8.67
C PRO A 122 12.53 6.07 8.29
N VAL A 123 11.99 5.55 7.19
CA VAL A 123 12.29 4.20 6.67
C VAL A 123 12.26 4.23 5.15
N MET A 124 13.15 3.47 4.50
CA MET A 124 13.18 3.40 3.04
C MET A 124 11.91 2.78 2.48
N GLN A 125 11.34 1.80 3.18
CA GLN A 125 10.08 1.17 2.82
C GLN A 125 9.29 0.79 4.07
N GLN A 126 7.98 0.96 4.00
CA GLN A 126 7.01 0.42 4.91
C GLN A 126 5.88 -0.19 4.11
N LEU A 127 5.55 -1.44 4.41
CA LEU A 127 4.37 -2.13 3.91
C LEU A 127 3.28 -2.03 4.97
N LEU A 128 2.07 -1.67 4.54
CA LEU A 128 0.84 -1.80 5.31
C LEU A 128 -0.08 -2.75 4.55
N ALA A 129 -0.49 -3.84 5.17
CA ALA A 129 -1.43 -4.80 4.61
C ALA A 129 -2.67 -4.88 5.48
N PHE A 130 -3.82 -5.01 4.83
CA PHE A 130 -5.11 -4.96 5.50
C PHE A 130 -6.14 -5.86 4.84
N LYS A 131 -7.05 -6.39 5.65
CA LYS A 131 -8.17 -7.23 5.25
C LYS A 131 -9.47 -6.62 5.73
N LEU A 132 -10.04 -5.74 4.92
CA LEU A 132 -11.21 -4.96 5.32
C LEU A 132 -12.44 -5.32 4.49
N LYS A 133 -13.56 -4.68 4.83
CA LYS A 133 -14.77 -4.65 4.01
C LYS A 133 -15.22 -3.22 3.82
N THR A 134 -15.79 -2.94 2.66
CA THR A 134 -16.59 -1.74 2.44
C THR A 134 -17.89 -1.82 3.24
N ALA A 135 -18.55 -0.68 3.46
CA ALA A 135 -19.83 -0.64 4.18
C ALA A 135 -20.95 -1.45 3.48
N ASP A 136 -20.85 -1.66 2.15
CA ASP A 136 -21.73 -2.51 1.35
C ASP A 136 -21.23 -3.97 1.24
N GLY A 137 -20.16 -4.34 1.95
CA GLY A 137 -19.72 -5.73 2.13
C GLY A 137 -18.70 -6.25 1.12
N ALA A 138 -18.24 -5.44 0.16
CA ALA A 138 -17.17 -5.81 -0.75
C ALA A 138 -15.83 -5.94 -0.01
N ALA A 139 -15.04 -6.96 -0.32
CA ALA A 139 -13.76 -7.18 0.33
C ALA A 139 -12.69 -6.17 -0.13
N VAL A 140 -11.89 -5.66 0.80
CA VAL A 140 -10.74 -4.79 0.55
C VAL A 140 -9.50 -5.45 1.14
N ASN A 141 -8.94 -6.40 0.38
CA ASN A 141 -7.73 -7.14 0.76
C ASN A 141 -6.56 -6.62 -0.09
N GLN A 142 -5.87 -5.61 0.41
CA GLN A 142 -4.83 -4.91 -0.32
C GLN A 142 -3.63 -4.62 0.59
N GLN A 143 -2.55 -4.16 -0.05
CA GLN A 143 -1.38 -3.65 0.63
C GLN A 143 -0.93 -2.36 -0.03
N VAL A 144 -0.34 -1.47 0.76
CA VAL A 144 0.33 -0.25 0.29
C VAL A 144 1.78 -0.31 0.73
N LEU A 145 2.69 -0.08 -0.22
CA LEU A 145 4.10 0.15 0.07
C LEU A 145 4.39 1.64 -0.11
N HIS A 146 5.07 2.24 0.87
CA HIS A 146 5.45 3.65 0.85
C HIS A 146 6.78 3.89 1.55
N THR A 147 7.34 5.07 1.36
CA THR A 147 8.59 5.50 2.01
C THR A 147 8.27 6.61 3.01
N ILE A 148 8.86 6.54 4.21
CA ILE A 148 8.84 7.64 5.17
C ILE A 148 10.19 8.33 5.07
N ASN A 149 10.29 9.38 4.26
CA ASN A 149 11.54 10.12 4.09
C ASN A 149 11.82 11.06 5.28
N ALA A 150 10.78 11.71 5.79
CA ALA A 150 10.83 12.60 6.94
C ALA A 150 9.47 12.61 7.66
N LEU A 151 9.48 12.96 8.94
CA LEU A 151 8.26 13.19 9.72
C LEU A 151 7.91 14.69 9.69
N PRO A 152 6.61 15.06 9.67
CA PRO A 152 6.18 16.45 9.77
C PRO A 152 6.67 17.16 11.04
#